data_AF-A0A3D1HIP6-F1
#
_entry.id   AF-A0A3D1HIP6-F1
#
_cell.length_a   1.000
_cell.length_b   1.000
_cell.length_c   1.000
_cell.angle_alpha   90.00
_cell.angle_beta   90.00
_cell.angle_gamma   90.00
#
_symmetry.space_group_name_H-M   'P 1'
#
loop_
_entity.id
_entity.type
_entity.pdbx_description
1 polymer ?
#
loop_
_entity_poly.entity_id
_entity_poly.type
_entity_poly.pdbx_seq_one_letter_code
_entity_poly.pdbx_strand_id
1 'polypeptide(L)'
;MTVGAVEVSDTTFTVGGKSIVVDVKGEKTNVKVYGKAGGEETKVSEMNFVDGQEIETVYVGSPFIPTDRLQHTSFAPRFATAWIGMTNITGKVLGTHQIDHARFSKSFELGVTPYYMSVPFTKNNSFGMSVAAQLVWSHLCFQKDYAVNENSGKWGFEKLDKRADGNNVNYLAARVPLMLSLQDNTDYYIGIGIAPELRTNAWYRLKGADGNTTDTYKLNRMGLNAMLSWGIGPIVFSGSFGVTPLFKTTDGKKVYQNSFSVGVDVLSLVKMINYGKDKKKQRK
;
A
#
# COMPACT_ATOMS: atom_id res chain seq x y z
N MET A 1 23.70 21.03 56.31
CA MET A 1 23.87 19.99 55.28
C MET A 1 22.51 19.69 54.70
N THR A 2 22.33 19.80 53.38
CA THR A 2 21.53 18.85 52.58
C THR A 2 21.72 19.13 51.09
N VAL A 3 22.57 18.29 50.50
CA VAL A 3 22.48 17.59 49.20
C VAL A 3 21.94 18.39 48.01
N GLY A 4 22.85 18.80 47.12
CA GLY A 4 22.55 19.28 45.78
C GLY A 4 22.10 18.14 44.86
N ALA A 5 21.15 18.45 43.99
CA ALA A 5 20.68 17.57 42.92
C ALA A 5 21.85 17.15 42.02
N VAL A 6 21.99 15.84 41.81
CA VAL A 6 22.94 15.30 40.85
C VAL A 6 22.36 15.53 39.46
N GLU A 7 23.00 16.37 38.66
CA GLU A 7 22.70 16.48 37.23
C GLU A 7 22.94 15.11 36.57
N VAL A 8 21.92 14.56 35.94
CA VAL A 8 22.04 13.32 35.15
C VAL A 8 22.84 13.65 33.91
N SER A 9 24.16 13.45 33.97
CA SER A 9 25.06 13.63 32.84
C SER A 9 25.02 12.39 31.94
N ASP A 10 24.87 12.59 30.64
CA ASP A 10 25.00 11.55 29.61
C ASP A 10 26.29 10.73 29.83
N THR A 11 26.18 9.40 29.85
CA THR A 11 27.37 8.55 29.96
C THR A 11 27.94 8.31 28.59
N THR A 12 29.12 8.87 28.32
CA THR A 12 29.85 8.65 27.06
C THR A 12 31.09 7.81 27.30
N PHE A 13 31.26 6.74 26.54
CA PHE A 13 32.47 5.91 26.55
C PHE A 13 32.92 5.56 25.13
N THR A 14 34.23 5.37 24.95
CA THR A 14 34.80 5.09 23.62
C THR A 14 35.21 3.63 23.53
N VAL A 15 34.76 2.93 22.48
CA VAL A 15 35.12 1.52 22.21
C VAL A 15 35.55 1.38 20.76
N GLY A 16 36.79 0.91 20.53
CA GLY A 16 37.30 0.66 19.17
C GLY A 16 37.26 1.88 18.24
N GLY A 17 37.46 3.10 18.77
CA GLY A 17 37.40 4.35 18.01
C GLY A 17 35.99 4.89 17.75
N LYS A 18 34.95 4.29 18.34
CA LYS A 18 33.56 4.76 18.28
C LYS A 18 33.14 5.36 19.62
N SER A 19 32.43 6.49 19.59
CA SER A 19 31.87 7.14 20.78
C SER A 19 30.47 6.56 21.03
N ILE A 20 30.22 6.02 22.22
CA ILE A 20 28.92 5.45 22.61
C ILE A 20 28.35 6.35 23.71
N VAL A 21 27.17 6.90 23.47
CA VAL A 21 26.46 7.79 24.39
C VAL A 21 25.22 7.07 24.90
N VAL A 22 25.11 6.95 26.22
CA VAL A 22 23.95 6.39 26.92
C VAL A 22 23.26 7.52 27.68
N ASP A 23 22.01 7.78 27.32
CA ASP A 23 21.12 8.77 27.95
C ASP A 23 19.91 8.05 28.56
N VAL A 24 19.45 8.48 29.72
CA VAL A 24 18.28 7.92 30.40
C VAL A 24 17.25 9.03 30.59
N LYS A 25 16.10 8.90 29.92
CA LYS A 25 14.98 9.84 29.99
C LYS A 25 13.73 9.14 30.51
N GLY A 26 13.49 9.27 31.81
CA GLY A 26 12.41 8.54 32.48
C GLY A 26 12.69 7.04 32.46
N GLU A 27 11.74 6.23 31.99
CA GLU A 27 11.86 4.76 31.86
C GLU A 27 12.59 4.33 30.57
N LYS A 28 13.03 5.28 29.74
CA LYS A 28 13.71 5.03 28.46
C LYS A 28 15.21 5.15 28.60
N THR A 29 15.93 4.07 28.30
CA THR A 29 17.39 4.08 28.08
C THR A 29 17.67 4.18 26.58
N ASN A 30 18.35 5.23 26.16
CA ASN A 30 18.72 5.48 24.77
C ASN A 30 20.23 5.28 24.60
N VAL A 31 20.64 4.46 23.63
CA VAL A 31 22.04 4.18 23.32
C VAL A 31 22.34 4.65 21.90
N LYS A 32 23.18 5.68 21.76
CA LYS A 32 23.63 6.22 20.48
C LYS A 32 25.09 5.82 20.25
N VAL A 33 25.40 5.37 19.05
CA VAL A 33 26.78 5.07 18.64
C VAL A 33 27.18 6.05 17.56
N TYR A 34 28.35 6.67 17.71
CA TYR A 34 28.95 7.59 16.75
C TYR A 34 30.23 6.97 16.19
N GLY A 35 30.36 7.01 14.87
CA GLY A 35 31.57 6.60 14.14
C GLY A 35 32.32 7.83 13.64
N LYS A 36 33.65 7.72 13.58
CA LYS A 36 34.51 8.74 12.97
C LYS A 36 34.75 8.42 11.51
N ALA A 37 34.23 9.26 10.61
CA ALA A 37 34.58 9.26 9.20
C ALA A 37 35.13 10.65 8.85
N GLY A 38 36.40 10.72 8.43
CA GLY A 38 37.00 11.98 7.95
C GLY A 38 37.18 13.10 8.98
N GLY A 39 37.07 12.83 10.29
CA GLY A 39 37.26 13.82 11.35
C GLY A 39 35.96 14.37 11.98
N GLU A 40 34.80 14.08 11.38
CA GLU A 40 33.49 14.41 11.95
C GLU A 40 32.85 13.19 12.62
N GLU A 41 32.21 13.41 13.78
CA GLU A 41 31.45 12.37 14.48
C GLU A 41 30.07 12.23 13.84
N THR A 42 29.83 11.09 13.18
CA THR A 42 28.55 10.78 12.56
C THR A 42 27.81 9.76 13.41
N LYS A 43 26.52 9.98 13.70
CA LYS A 43 25.70 8.98 14.39
C LYS A 43 25.49 7.79 13.46
N VAL A 44 25.89 6.60 13.89
CA VAL A 44 25.83 5.35 13.10
C VAL A 44 24.80 4.34 13.62
N SER A 45 24.33 4.48 14.86
CA SER A 45 23.27 3.64 15.41
C SER A 45 22.56 4.31 16.59
N GLU A 46 21.27 4.01 16.80
CA GLU A 46 20.47 4.43 17.95
C GLU A 46 19.53 3.29 18.37
N MET A 47 19.58 2.91 19.65
CA MET A 47 18.74 1.86 20.25
C MET A 47 17.96 2.43 21.45
N ASN A 48 16.71 2.03 21.62
CA ASN A 48 15.86 2.43 22.74
C ASN A 48 15.43 1.20 23.55
N PHE A 49 15.62 1.26 24.86
CA PHE A 49 15.18 0.24 25.80
C PHE A 49 14.15 0.84 26.76
N VAL A 50 13.04 0.13 26.98
CA VAL A 50 12.07 0.41 28.06
C VAL A 50 11.87 -0.89 28.80
N ASP A 51 12.02 -0.86 30.13
CA ASP A 51 11.88 -2.04 31.00
C ASP A 51 12.70 -3.27 30.57
N GLY A 52 13.90 -3.03 30.02
CA GLY A 52 14.80 -4.10 29.57
C GLY A 52 14.40 -4.76 28.24
N GLN A 53 13.32 -4.32 27.59
CA GLN A 53 12.96 -4.71 26.23
C GLN A 53 13.43 -3.65 25.22
N GLU A 54 14.05 -4.12 24.14
CA GLU A 54 14.37 -3.30 22.98
C GLU A 54 13.07 -2.88 22.29
N ILE A 55 12.77 -1.57 22.28
CA ILE A 55 11.64 -1.05 21.50
C ILE A 55 12.12 -0.83 20.07
N GLU A 56 11.64 -1.69 19.17
CA GLU A 56 11.81 -1.51 17.73
C GLU A 56 11.01 -0.29 17.25
N THR A 57 11.69 0.62 16.56
CA THR A 57 11.10 1.91 16.15
C THR A 57 10.04 1.68 15.07
N VAL A 58 8.79 2.08 15.34
CA VAL A 58 7.68 2.05 14.39
C VAL A 58 7.83 3.23 13.42
N TYR A 59 8.09 2.95 12.14
CA TYR A 59 8.26 4.00 11.13
C TYR A 59 6.95 4.29 10.39
N VAL A 60 6.51 5.56 10.43
CA VAL A 60 5.40 6.07 9.61
C VAL A 60 5.98 6.70 8.35
N GLY A 61 5.75 6.07 7.20
CA GLY A 61 6.19 6.57 5.90
C GLY A 61 5.07 7.36 5.19
N SER A 62 5.37 8.61 4.83
CA SER A 62 4.62 9.36 3.83
C SER A 62 5.54 9.62 2.63
N PRO A 63 5.07 9.46 1.38
CA PRO A 63 5.87 9.73 0.19
C PRO A 63 6.21 11.22 0.01
N PHE A 64 5.62 12.10 0.82
CA PHE A 64 5.84 13.56 0.78
C PHE A 64 6.82 14.07 1.84
N ILE A 65 7.31 13.21 2.72
CA ILE A 65 8.30 13.60 3.75
C ILE A 65 9.71 13.47 3.15
N PRO A 66 10.56 14.50 3.26
CA PRO A 66 11.96 14.46 2.83
C PRO A 66 12.72 13.24 3.39
N THR A 67 13.45 12.56 2.51
CA THR A 67 14.17 11.29 2.78
C THR A 67 15.31 11.42 3.78
N ASP A 68 15.81 12.63 4.01
CA ASP A 68 16.85 12.95 5.00
C ASP A 68 16.39 12.74 6.45
N ARG A 69 15.08 12.75 6.69
CA ARG A 69 14.48 12.41 8.00
C ARG A 69 14.01 10.95 8.13
N LEU A 70 14.11 10.16 7.06
CA LEU A 70 13.76 8.74 7.01
C LEU A 70 15.03 7.87 7.03
N GLN A 71 15.93 8.17 7.98
CA GLN A 71 17.14 7.38 8.21
C GLN A 71 16.78 6.02 8.85
N HIS A 72 17.30 4.94 8.24
CA HIS A 72 17.29 3.54 8.71
C HIS A 72 15.96 2.77 8.70
N THR A 73 15.28 2.68 7.55
CA THR A 73 14.27 1.63 7.33
C THR A 73 14.96 0.33 6.89
N SER A 74 15.17 -0.60 7.82
CA SER A 74 15.72 -1.93 7.49
C SER A 74 14.67 -2.87 6.88
N PHE A 75 13.37 -2.64 7.15
CA PHE A 75 12.25 -3.35 6.53
C PHE A 75 11.37 -2.38 5.75
N ALA A 76 11.27 -2.55 4.44
CA ALA A 76 10.55 -1.61 3.59
C ALA A 76 9.05 -1.96 3.50
N PRO A 77 8.13 -0.98 3.48
CA PRO A 77 6.68 -1.22 3.36
C PRO A 77 6.21 -1.78 2.02
N ARG A 78 7.03 -1.65 0.95
CA ARG A 78 6.84 -2.29 -0.36
C ARG A 78 5.44 -2.13 -0.98
N PHE A 79 4.78 -1.00 -0.73
CA PHE A 79 3.56 -0.60 -1.42
C PHE A 79 3.87 0.38 -2.56
N ALA A 80 3.21 0.23 -3.69
CA ALA A 80 3.28 1.24 -4.76
C ALA A 80 2.69 2.57 -4.28
N THR A 81 3.41 3.67 -4.47
CA THR A 81 2.90 5.03 -4.21
C THR A 81 1.78 5.38 -5.18
N ALA A 82 1.93 5.00 -6.44
CA ALA A 82 0.90 5.11 -7.47
C ALA A 82 0.92 3.84 -8.34
N TRP A 83 -0.27 3.38 -8.72
CA TRP A 83 -0.42 2.13 -9.47
C TRP A 83 -1.63 2.15 -10.40
N ILE A 84 -1.54 1.33 -11.44
CA ILE A 84 -2.62 1.04 -12.38
C ILE A 84 -2.78 -0.47 -12.50
N GLY A 85 -4.01 -0.94 -12.56
CA GLY A 85 -4.34 -2.34 -12.74
C GLY A 85 -5.45 -2.57 -13.74
N MET A 86 -5.44 -3.76 -14.31
CA MET A 86 -6.56 -4.32 -15.05
C MET A 86 -7.49 -5.01 -14.07
N THR A 87 -8.80 -4.91 -14.28
CA THR A 87 -9.79 -5.48 -13.37
C THR A 87 -10.86 -6.28 -14.10
N ASN A 88 -11.31 -7.36 -13.46
CA ASN A 88 -12.45 -8.16 -13.90
C ASN A 88 -13.43 -8.35 -12.75
N ILE A 89 -14.66 -8.75 -13.10
CA ILE A 89 -15.68 -9.14 -12.14
C ILE A 89 -16.16 -10.57 -12.40
N THR A 90 -16.27 -11.36 -11.34
CA THR A 90 -16.44 -12.82 -11.40
C THR A 90 -17.62 -13.27 -10.54
N GLY A 91 -18.20 -14.42 -10.87
CA GLY A 91 -19.32 -15.00 -10.11
C GLY A 91 -18.90 -15.77 -8.85
N LYS A 92 -17.60 -15.89 -8.59
CA LYS A 92 -17.01 -16.66 -7.48
C LYS A 92 -15.85 -15.89 -6.85
N VAL A 93 -15.67 -16.05 -5.53
CA VAL A 93 -14.48 -15.58 -4.80
C VAL A 93 -13.23 -16.20 -5.44
N LEU A 94 -12.20 -15.39 -5.68
CA LEU A 94 -10.98 -15.82 -6.39
C LEU A 94 -11.25 -16.43 -7.78
N GLY A 95 -12.40 -16.12 -8.38
CA GLY A 95 -12.77 -16.62 -9.69
C GLY A 95 -11.86 -16.07 -10.78
N THR A 96 -11.61 -16.87 -11.81
CA THR A 96 -10.87 -16.45 -13.01
C THR A 96 -11.80 -16.13 -14.17
N HIS A 97 -13.03 -16.62 -14.12
CA HIS A 97 -14.03 -16.44 -15.18
C HIS A 97 -14.89 -15.22 -14.92
N GLN A 98 -14.93 -14.33 -15.92
CA GLN A 98 -15.75 -13.13 -15.89
C GLN A 98 -17.23 -13.49 -16.01
N ILE A 99 -18.12 -12.69 -15.40
CA ILE A 99 -19.56 -12.83 -15.64
C ILE A 99 -19.91 -12.42 -17.08
N ASP A 100 -20.91 -13.06 -17.67
CA ASP A 100 -21.26 -12.91 -19.10
C ASP A 100 -21.47 -11.45 -19.54
N HIS A 101 -22.05 -10.64 -18.67
CA HIS A 101 -22.39 -9.23 -18.97
C HIS A 101 -21.26 -8.25 -18.68
N ALA A 102 -20.11 -8.71 -18.19
CA ALA A 102 -18.97 -7.87 -17.90
C ALA A 102 -17.93 -7.92 -19.02
N ARG A 103 -17.11 -6.88 -19.11
CA ARG A 103 -16.05 -6.78 -20.11
C ARG A 103 -14.72 -6.43 -19.47
N PHE A 104 -13.75 -7.33 -19.61
CA PHE A 104 -12.38 -7.09 -19.13
C PHE A 104 -11.69 -5.96 -19.91
N SER A 105 -11.89 -5.91 -21.22
CA SER A 105 -11.31 -4.86 -22.07
C SER A 105 -11.77 -3.46 -21.61
N LYS A 106 -10.77 -2.60 -21.38
CA LYS A 106 -10.88 -1.22 -20.87
C LYS A 106 -11.38 -1.08 -19.43
N SER A 107 -11.54 -2.19 -18.69
CA SER A 107 -11.76 -2.13 -17.26
C SER A 107 -10.42 -1.98 -16.54
N PHE A 108 -10.32 -0.99 -15.66
CA PHE A 108 -9.09 -0.71 -14.93
C PHE A 108 -9.36 -0.22 -13.50
N GLU A 109 -8.31 -0.26 -12.69
CA GLU A 109 -8.27 0.31 -11.35
C GLU A 109 -7.02 1.20 -11.26
N LEU A 110 -7.18 2.39 -10.69
CA LEU A 110 -6.08 3.31 -10.39
C LEU A 110 -6.03 3.50 -8.88
N GLY A 111 -4.84 3.62 -8.32
CA GLY A 111 -4.75 3.97 -6.92
C GLY A 111 -3.47 4.66 -6.52
N VAL A 112 -3.56 5.31 -5.36
CA VAL A 112 -2.47 6.00 -4.70
C VAL A 112 -2.36 5.56 -3.25
N THR A 113 -1.15 5.45 -2.75
CA THR A 113 -0.84 5.04 -1.38
C THR A 113 -0.11 6.19 -0.66
N PRO A 114 -0.86 7.15 -0.08
CA PRO A 114 -0.26 8.30 0.59
C PRO A 114 0.40 7.99 1.94
N TYR A 115 0.06 6.88 2.59
CA TYR A 115 0.64 6.51 3.88
C TYR A 115 0.85 5.01 3.98
N TYR A 116 1.96 4.62 4.58
CA TYR A 116 2.26 3.24 4.91
C TYR A 116 3.15 3.16 6.15
N MET A 117 3.15 2.01 6.80
CA MET A 117 4.04 1.69 7.91
C MET A 117 4.37 0.20 7.88
N SER A 118 5.49 -0.16 8.48
CA SER A 118 5.88 -1.56 8.61
C SER A 118 6.58 -1.86 9.91
N VAL A 119 6.45 -3.12 10.30
CA VAL A 119 7.06 -3.70 11.50
C VAL A 119 7.75 -4.98 11.07
N PRO A 120 9.09 -5.05 11.08
CA PRO A 120 9.81 -6.31 10.94
C PRO A 120 9.51 -7.22 12.15
N PHE A 121 9.60 -8.53 11.92
CA PHE A 121 9.50 -9.54 12.98
C PHE A 121 10.81 -10.27 13.21
N THR A 122 11.80 -10.06 12.34
CA THR A 122 13.11 -10.70 12.41
C THR A 122 14.21 -9.67 12.46
N LYS A 123 15.27 -9.93 13.24
CA LYS A 123 16.43 -9.02 13.39
C LYS A 123 17.15 -8.73 12.07
N ASN A 124 17.11 -9.68 11.14
CA ASN A 124 17.66 -9.51 9.79
C ASN A 124 16.70 -8.77 8.83
N ASN A 125 15.52 -8.36 9.30
CA ASN A 125 14.51 -7.65 8.52
C ASN A 125 14.07 -8.39 7.25
N SER A 126 14.11 -9.72 7.25
CA SER A 126 13.66 -10.53 6.12
C SER A 126 12.18 -10.86 6.15
N PHE A 127 11.52 -10.73 7.31
CA PHE A 127 10.11 -11.01 7.47
C PHE A 127 9.45 -9.97 8.36
N GLY A 128 8.23 -9.56 8.01
CA GLY A 128 7.49 -8.57 8.77
C GLY A 128 6.11 -8.31 8.21
N MET A 129 5.45 -7.33 8.82
CA MET A 129 4.12 -6.87 8.44
C MET A 129 4.17 -5.43 7.95
N SER A 130 3.36 -5.11 6.96
CA SER A 130 3.16 -3.77 6.44
C SER A 130 1.67 -3.44 6.38
N VAL A 131 1.31 -2.21 6.69
CA VAL A 131 -0.04 -1.68 6.50
C VAL A 131 0.02 -0.35 5.76
N ALA A 132 -0.99 -0.08 4.93
CA ALA A 132 -1.08 1.18 4.21
C ALA A 132 -2.50 1.75 4.18
N ALA A 133 -2.60 3.03 3.84
CA ALA A 133 -3.85 3.66 3.45
C ALA A 133 -3.81 3.94 1.94
N GLN A 134 -4.82 3.47 1.22
CA GLN A 134 -4.93 3.61 -0.23
C GLN A 134 -6.23 4.30 -0.62
N LEU A 135 -6.15 5.16 -1.64
CA LEU A 135 -7.31 5.68 -2.36
C LEU A 135 -7.34 5.04 -3.74
N VAL A 136 -8.50 4.53 -4.11
CA VAL A 136 -8.69 3.69 -5.28
C VAL A 136 -9.83 4.24 -6.13
N TRP A 137 -9.64 4.28 -7.44
CA TRP A 137 -10.69 4.50 -8.43
C TRP A 137 -10.80 3.27 -9.33
N SER A 138 -11.97 2.65 -9.32
CA SER A 138 -12.31 1.53 -10.19
C SER A 138 -13.18 1.99 -11.35
N HIS A 139 -12.85 1.53 -12.55
CA HIS A 139 -13.62 1.68 -13.78
C HIS A 139 -13.94 0.31 -14.34
N LEU A 140 -15.20 -0.10 -14.27
CA LEU A 140 -15.67 -1.40 -14.74
C LEU A 140 -16.54 -1.24 -15.98
N CYS A 141 -16.19 -1.93 -17.05
CA CYS A 141 -16.94 -1.98 -18.28
C CYS A 141 -17.88 -3.19 -18.33
N PHE A 142 -19.04 -2.99 -18.95
CA PHE A 142 -20.01 -4.03 -19.26
C PHE A 142 -20.19 -4.22 -20.76
N GLN A 143 -20.87 -5.30 -21.13
CA GLN A 143 -21.23 -5.56 -22.52
C GLN A 143 -22.09 -4.41 -23.07
N LYS A 144 -21.82 -4.02 -24.32
CA LYS A 144 -22.46 -2.86 -24.95
C LYS A 144 -23.87 -3.15 -25.47
N ASP A 145 -24.23 -4.42 -25.57
CA ASP A 145 -25.54 -4.88 -26.03
C ASP A 145 -26.54 -5.00 -24.88
N TYR A 146 -26.15 -4.56 -23.68
CA TYR A 146 -26.97 -4.61 -22.46
C TYR A 146 -26.93 -3.26 -21.74
N ALA A 147 -28.05 -2.87 -21.13
CA ALA A 147 -28.10 -1.88 -20.06
C ALA A 147 -27.88 -2.59 -18.72
N VAL A 148 -27.26 -1.88 -17.80
CA VAL A 148 -27.22 -2.29 -16.40
C VAL A 148 -28.30 -1.50 -15.69
N ASN A 149 -29.10 -2.14 -14.87
CA ASN A 149 -30.12 -1.50 -14.04
C ASN A 149 -29.86 -1.88 -12.57
N GLU A 150 -30.20 -1.02 -11.63
CA GLU A 150 -30.08 -1.32 -10.21
C GLU A 150 -31.40 -1.06 -9.49
N ASN A 151 -31.87 -2.05 -8.72
CA ASN A 151 -33.03 -1.91 -7.87
C ASN A 151 -32.73 -2.45 -6.46
N SER A 152 -32.77 -1.56 -5.47
CA SER A 152 -32.62 -1.88 -4.05
C SER A 152 -31.34 -2.66 -3.68
N GLY A 153 -30.22 -2.32 -4.32
CA GLY A 153 -28.91 -2.96 -4.20
C GLY A 153 -28.71 -4.19 -5.08
N LYS A 154 -29.65 -4.51 -5.97
CA LYS A 154 -29.57 -5.66 -6.88
C LYS A 154 -29.46 -5.21 -8.33
N TRP A 155 -28.49 -5.78 -9.04
CA TRP A 155 -28.14 -5.37 -10.39
C TRP A 155 -28.76 -6.31 -11.43
N GLY A 156 -29.47 -5.76 -12.39
CA GLY A 156 -30.02 -6.46 -13.54
C GLY A 156 -29.29 -6.10 -14.82
N PHE A 157 -29.38 -6.98 -15.81
CA PHE A 157 -28.84 -6.75 -17.16
C PHE A 157 -29.96 -6.95 -18.16
N GLU A 158 -30.26 -5.90 -18.92
CA GLU A 158 -31.36 -5.89 -19.89
C GLU A 158 -30.79 -5.70 -21.29
N LYS A 159 -31.26 -6.48 -22.26
CA LYS A 159 -30.74 -6.40 -23.62
C LYS A 159 -31.20 -5.10 -24.28
N LEU A 160 -30.29 -4.40 -24.94
CA LEU A 160 -30.61 -3.20 -25.71
C LEU A 160 -31.01 -3.55 -27.14
N ASP A 161 -31.91 -2.75 -27.71
CA ASP A 161 -32.27 -2.85 -29.13
C ASP A 161 -31.11 -2.47 -30.05
N LYS A 162 -30.30 -1.49 -29.62
CA LYS A 162 -29.11 -1.01 -30.32
C LYS A 162 -27.89 -1.10 -29.42
N ARG A 163 -26.76 -1.48 -30.01
CA ARG A 163 -25.46 -1.52 -29.31
C ARG A 163 -25.02 -0.13 -28.87
N ALA A 164 -24.67 0.00 -27.59
CA ALA A 164 -24.16 1.23 -27.00
C ALA A 164 -22.68 1.50 -27.35
N ASP A 165 -22.29 2.78 -27.36
CA ASP A 165 -20.90 3.21 -27.52
C ASP A 165 -20.08 3.05 -26.25
N GLY A 166 -20.73 3.10 -25.09
CA GLY A 166 -20.10 2.96 -23.78
C GLY A 166 -21.07 2.41 -22.76
N ASN A 167 -20.60 1.51 -21.91
CA ASN A 167 -21.36 0.95 -20.80
C ASN A 167 -20.38 0.66 -19.66
N ASN A 168 -20.43 1.46 -18.60
CA ASN A 168 -19.46 1.37 -17.51
C ASN A 168 -20.00 1.91 -16.19
N VAL A 169 -19.37 1.46 -15.11
CA VAL A 169 -19.54 2.04 -13.78
C VAL A 169 -18.19 2.48 -13.22
N ASN A 170 -18.22 3.53 -12.42
CA ASN A 170 -17.06 4.07 -11.72
C ASN A 170 -17.35 4.12 -10.23
N TYR A 171 -16.39 3.80 -9.38
CA TYR A 171 -16.53 4.03 -7.95
C TYR A 171 -15.17 4.30 -7.29
N LEU A 172 -15.18 5.00 -6.16
CA LEU A 172 -14.00 5.21 -5.34
C LEU A 172 -14.01 4.27 -4.14
N ALA A 173 -12.83 3.90 -3.66
CA ALA A 173 -12.69 3.18 -2.40
C ALA A 173 -11.52 3.69 -1.57
N ALA A 174 -11.71 3.72 -0.25
CA ALA A 174 -10.62 3.80 0.71
C ALA A 174 -10.28 2.37 1.14
N ARG A 175 -9.02 1.95 0.96
CA ARG A 175 -8.56 0.58 1.20
C ARG A 175 -7.40 0.58 2.18
N VAL A 176 -7.41 -0.33 3.14
CA VAL A 176 -6.35 -0.48 4.15
C VAL A 176 -5.72 -1.86 4.00
N PRO A 177 -4.74 -2.07 3.10
CA PRO A 177 -4.09 -3.37 2.98
C PRO A 177 -3.18 -3.64 4.17
N LEU A 178 -3.26 -4.86 4.71
CA LEU A 178 -2.36 -5.44 5.70
C LEU A 178 -1.66 -6.63 5.05
N MET A 179 -0.32 -6.57 4.96
CA MET A 179 0.51 -7.52 4.23
C MET A 179 1.56 -8.14 5.15
N LEU A 180 1.67 -9.46 5.14
CA LEU A 180 2.84 -10.18 5.63
C LEU A 180 3.79 -10.39 4.46
N SER A 181 5.05 -9.97 4.61
CA SER A 181 6.01 -9.95 3.50
C SER A 181 7.35 -10.57 3.88
N LEU A 182 7.90 -11.34 2.95
CA LEU A 182 9.28 -11.79 2.94
C LEU A 182 10.10 -10.86 2.03
N GLN A 183 11.26 -10.43 2.50
CA GLN A 183 12.20 -9.57 1.79
C GLN A 183 13.59 -10.20 1.83
N ASP A 184 14.30 -10.14 0.71
CA ASP A 184 15.70 -10.52 0.63
C ASP A 184 16.58 -9.27 0.42
N ASN A 185 17.87 -9.42 0.69
CA ASN A 185 18.91 -8.41 0.45
C ASN A 185 19.07 -8.04 -1.03
N THR A 186 18.44 -8.77 -1.94
CA THR A 186 18.43 -8.54 -3.40
C THR A 186 17.34 -7.56 -3.86
N ASP A 187 16.65 -6.88 -2.93
CA ASP A 187 15.50 -5.99 -3.19
C ASP A 187 14.26 -6.68 -3.77
N TYR A 188 14.28 -8.01 -3.88
CA TYR A 188 13.11 -8.80 -4.16
C TYR A 188 12.25 -8.96 -2.90
N TYR A 189 10.94 -8.93 -3.08
CA TYR A 189 10.00 -9.22 -2.01
C TYR A 189 8.75 -9.92 -2.54
N ILE A 190 8.09 -10.65 -1.66
CA ILE A 190 6.78 -11.24 -1.86
C ILE A 190 5.97 -11.13 -0.57
N GLY A 191 4.69 -10.83 -0.69
CA GLY A 191 3.80 -10.73 0.45
C GLY A 191 2.38 -11.13 0.12
N ILE A 192 1.68 -11.61 1.15
CA ILE A 192 0.27 -11.96 1.11
C ILE A 192 -0.46 -11.21 2.20
N GLY A 193 -1.76 -10.99 2.02
CA GLY A 193 -2.49 -10.19 3.00
C GLY A 193 -3.97 -10.09 2.75
N ILE A 194 -4.56 -9.14 3.47
CA ILE A 194 -5.96 -8.79 3.35
C ILE A 194 -6.10 -7.27 3.22
N ALA A 195 -7.18 -6.81 2.62
CA ALA A 195 -7.47 -5.39 2.50
C ALA A 195 -8.95 -5.12 2.73
N PRO A 196 -9.35 -4.71 3.94
CA PRO A 196 -10.65 -4.07 4.14
C PRO A 196 -10.77 -2.81 3.26
N GLU A 197 -11.95 -2.60 2.70
CA GLU A 197 -12.25 -1.44 1.85
C GLU A 197 -13.62 -0.83 2.14
N LEU A 198 -13.70 0.50 2.04
CA LEU A 198 -14.93 1.28 2.10
C LEU A 198 -15.18 1.91 0.73
N ARG A 199 -16.31 1.56 0.11
CA ARG A 199 -16.63 1.90 -1.29
C ARG A 199 -17.68 3.00 -1.40
N THR A 200 -17.56 3.91 -2.35
CA THR A 200 -18.68 4.80 -2.72
C THR A 200 -19.81 4.01 -3.38
N ASN A 201 -20.95 4.66 -3.59
CA ASN A 201 -21.87 4.19 -4.62
C ASN A 201 -21.18 4.30 -5.99
N ALA A 202 -21.64 3.50 -6.93
CA ALA A 202 -21.12 3.49 -8.29
C ALA A 202 -21.84 4.52 -9.16
N TRP A 203 -21.09 5.27 -9.95
CA TRP A 203 -21.63 6.14 -10.99
C TRP A 203 -21.73 5.38 -12.29
N TYR A 204 -22.96 5.10 -12.71
CA TYR A 204 -23.28 4.43 -13.95
C TYR A 204 -23.31 5.39 -15.12
N ARG A 205 -22.78 4.95 -16.27
CA ARG A 205 -22.88 5.67 -17.52
C ARG A 205 -23.07 4.71 -18.70
N LEU A 206 -24.20 4.86 -19.36
CA LEU A 206 -24.49 4.30 -20.68
C LEU A 206 -24.42 5.42 -21.72
N LYS A 207 -23.70 5.17 -22.82
CA LYS A 207 -23.69 6.02 -24.01
C LYS A 207 -24.43 5.28 -25.12
N GLY A 208 -25.72 5.53 -25.26
CA GLY A 208 -26.57 4.93 -26.29
C GLY A 208 -26.61 5.78 -27.56
N ALA A 209 -27.13 5.19 -28.64
CA ALA A 209 -27.38 5.90 -29.90
C ALA A 209 -28.44 7.00 -29.75
N ASP A 210 -29.40 6.80 -28.85
CA ASP A 210 -30.54 7.71 -28.64
C ASP A 210 -30.30 8.68 -27.45
N GLY A 211 -29.09 8.67 -26.85
CA GLY A 211 -28.72 9.56 -25.74
C GLY A 211 -27.81 8.91 -24.69
N ASN A 212 -27.31 9.72 -23.76
CA ASN A 212 -26.52 9.24 -22.62
C ASN A 212 -27.43 9.04 -21.40
N THR A 213 -27.35 7.87 -20.76
CA THR A 213 -27.99 7.59 -19.47
C THR A 213 -26.93 7.60 -18.38
N THR A 214 -27.23 8.26 -17.27
CA THR A 214 -26.38 8.28 -16.07
C THR A 214 -27.21 8.00 -14.85
N ASP A 215 -26.67 7.21 -13.93
CA ASP A 215 -27.36 6.86 -12.69
C ASP A 215 -26.35 6.58 -11.55
N THR A 216 -26.84 6.40 -10.33
CA THR A 216 -26.03 6.03 -9.16
C THR A 216 -26.49 4.70 -8.59
N TYR A 217 -25.62 3.70 -8.64
CA TYR A 217 -25.93 2.33 -8.21
C TYR A 217 -25.33 2.00 -6.87
N LYS A 218 -26.15 1.37 -6.03
CA LYS A 218 -25.73 0.92 -4.71
C LYS A 218 -24.75 -0.25 -4.83
N LEU A 219 -23.61 -0.10 -4.16
CA LEU A 219 -22.61 -1.15 -3.94
C LEU A 219 -22.66 -1.64 -2.50
N ASN A 220 -22.05 -2.81 -2.26
CA ASN A 220 -21.72 -3.20 -0.89
C ASN A 220 -20.67 -2.23 -0.33
N ARG A 221 -21.10 -1.42 0.65
CA ARG A 221 -20.33 -0.31 1.21
C ARG A 221 -19.01 -0.75 1.83
N MET A 222 -19.00 -1.89 2.51
CA MET A 222 -17.81 -2.49 3.10
C MET A 222 -17.41 -3.72 2.30
N GLY A 223 -16.11 -3.87 2.08
CA GLY A 223 -15.53 -5.00 1.37
C GLY A 223 -14.28 -5.52 2.08
N LEU A 224 -13.89 -6.73 1.70
CA LEU A 224 -12.65 -7.36 2.08
C LEU A 224 -12.07 -8.03 0.84
N ASN A 225 -10.78 -7.82 0.60
CA ASN A 225 -10.04 -8.45 -0.48
C ASN A 225 -8.88 -9.28 0.09
N ALA A 226 -8.57 -10.39 -0.56
CA ALA A 226 -7.29 -11.08 -0.39
C ALA A 226 -6.24 -10.40 -1.28
N MET A 227 -5.03 -10.28 -0.78
CA MET A 227 -3.95 -9.52 -1.42
C MET A 227 -2.74 -10.41 -1.68
N LEU A 228 -2.11 -10.21 -2.82
CA LEU A 228 -0.78 -10.72 -3.17
C LEU A 228 0.04 -9.53 -3.66
N SER A 229 1.30 -9.42 -3.26
CA SER A 229 2.22 -8.44 -3.82
C SER A 229 3.60 -9.05 -3.99
N TRP A 230 4.29 -8.66 -5.05
CA TRP A 230 5.69 -8.99 -5.25
C TRP A 230 6.35 -7.89 -6.05
N GLY A 231 7.67 -7.79 -6.01
CA GLY A 231 8.35 -6.75 -6.74
C GLY A 231 9.85 -6.85 -6.65
N ILE A 232 10.50 -5.96 -7.38
CA ILE A 232 11.95 -5.80 -7.39
C ILE A 232 12.28 -4.30 -7.44
N GLY A 233 13.07 -3.83 -6.48
CA GLY A 233 13.41 -2.42 -6.35
C GLY A 233 12.15 -1.55 -6.25
N PRO A 234 11.99 -0.49 -7.09
CA PRO A 234 10.86 0.42 -7.02
C PRO A 234 9.60 -0.11 -7.73
N ILE A 235 9.69 -1.23 -8.48
CA ILE A 235 8.57 -1.76 -9.25
C ILE A 235 7.80 -2.74 -8.38
N VAL A 236 6.50 -2.50 -8.25
CA VAL A 236 5.58 -3.27 -7.43
C VAL A 236 4.50 -3.88 -8.30
N PHE A 237 4.33 -5.19 -8.21
CA PHE A 237 3.18 -5.91 -8.74
C PHE A 237 2.25 -6.29 -7.59
N SER A 238 0.95 -6.28 -7.84
CA SER A 238 -0.03 -6.74 -6.85
C SER A 238 -1.29 -7.33 -7.48
N GLY A 239 -1.83 -8.35 -6.82
CA GLY A 239 -3.17 -8.88 -7.06
C GLY A 239 -4.08 -8.53 -5.89
N SER A 240 -5.28 -8.03 -6.18
CA SER A 240 -6.37 -7.86 -5.21
C SER A 240 -7.54 -8.72 -5.64
N PHE A 241 -8.04 -9.55 -4.75
CA PHE A 241 -9.07 -10.53 -5.04
C PHE A 241 -10.26 -10.37 -4.10
N GLY A 242 -11.42 -10.04 -4.63
CA GLY A 242 -12.61 -9.75 -3.84
C GLY A 242 -13.12 -10.98 -3.09
N VAL A 243 -13.17 -10.87 -1.77
CA VAL A 243 -13.78 -11.87 -0.87
C VAL A 243 -15.20 -11.48 -0.53
N THR A 244 -15.46 -10.18 -0.32
CA THR A 244 -16.81 -9.66 -0.19
C THR A 244 -17.37 -9.30 -1.56
N PRO A 245 -18.63 -9.68 -1.88
CA PRO A 245 -19.25 -9.31 -3.15
C PRO A 245 -19.22 -7.80 -3.35
N LEU A 246 -18.98 -7.36 -4.58
CA LEU A 246 -19.14 -5.98 -5.01
C LEU A 246 -20.62 -5.59 -5.03
N PHE A 247 -21.45 -6.44 -5.64
CA PHE A 247 -22.90 -6.34 -5.67
C PHE A 247 -23.54 -7.73 -5.77
N LYS A 248 -24.88 -7.76 -5.69
CA LYS A 248 -25.70 -8.94 -6.01
C LYS A 248 -26.51 -8.64 -7.25
N THR A 249 -26.74 -9.65 -8.08
CA THR A 249 -27.66 -9.54 -9.22
C THR A 249 -29.11 -9.73 -8.79
N THR A 250 -30.07 -9.39 -9.66
CA THR A 250 -31.51 -9.57 -9.42
C THR A 250 -31.88 -11.04 -9.15
N ASP A 251 -31.19 -11.99 -9.80
CA ASP A 251 -31.30 -13.44 -9.57
C ASP A 251 -30.55 -13.94 -8.30
N GLY A 252 -29.95 -13.02 -7.53
CA GLY A 252 -29.31 -13.31 -6.26
C GLY A 252 -27.85 -13.79 -6.35
N LYS A 253 -27.27 -13.89 -7.55
CA LYS A 253 -25.86 -14.25 -7.71
C LYS A 253 -24.95 -13.15 -7.15
N LYS A 254 -23.89 -13.57 -6.47
CA LYS A 254 -22.88 -12.67 -5.91
C LYS A 254 -21.79 -12.41 -6.94
N VAL A 255 -21.41 -11.15 -7.12
CA VAL A 255 -20.35 -10.75 -8.04
C VAL A 255 -19.19 -10.17 -7.26
N TYR A 256 -17.96 -10.58 -7.56
CA TYR A 256 -16.72 -10.20 -6.89
C TYR A 256 -15.80 -9.48 -7.87
N GLN A 257 -14.99 -8.53 -7.43
CA GLN A 257 -13.99 -7.86 -8.26
C GLN A 257 -12.61 -8.40 -7.97
N ASN A 258 -11.82 -8.68 -9.01
CA ASN A 258 -10.39 -8.89 -8.89
C ASN A 258 -9.63 -7.87 -9.74
N SER A 259 -8.38 -7.62 -9.37
CA SER A 259 -7.48 -6.74 -10.11
C SER A 259 -6.04 -7.23 -10.05
N PHE A 260 -5.31 -6.99 -11.12
CA PHE A 260 -3.85 -7.15 -11.16
C PHE A 260 -3.24 -5.82 -11.58
N SER A 261 -2.30 -5.32 -10.79
CA SER A 261 -1.72 -3.99 -10.96
C SER A 261 -0.21 -4.00 -10.96
N VAL A 262 0.33 -2.97 -11.61
CA VAL A 262 1.73 -2.59 -11.57
C VAL A 262 1.81 -1.14 -11.08
N GLY A 263 2.82 -0.85 -10.28
CA GLY A 263 3.02 0.46 -9.70
C GLY A 263 4.46 0.74 -9.35
N VAL A 264 4.68 1.97 -8.91
CA VAL A 264 6.01 2.47 -8.54
C VAL A 264 5.98 2.93 -7.11
N ASP A 265 6.95 2.46 -6.32
CA ASP A 265 7.32 3.08 -5.04
C ASP A 265 8.26 4.27 -5.31
N VAL A 266 7.70 5.48 -5.21
CA VAL A 266 8.41 6.73 -5.49
C VAL A 266 9.56 6.92 -4.49
N LEU A 267 9.40 6.49 -3.24
CA LEU A 267 10.45 6.63 -2.24
C LEU A 267 11.69 5.80 -2.62
N SER A 268 11.46 4.54 -3.01
CA SER A 268 12.52 3.66 -3.50
C SER A 268 13.16 4.18 -4.80
N LEU A 269 12.36 4.74 -5.71
CA LEU A 269 12.87 5.33 -6.95
C LEU A 269 13.79 6.53 -6.68
N VAL A 270 13.38 7.44 -5.78
CA VAL A 270 14.19 8.62 -5.42
C VAL A 270 15.51 8.22 -4.75
N LYS A 271 15.49 7.24 -3.83
CA LYS A 271 16.70 6.67 -3.23
C LYS A 271 17.67 6.13 -4.29
N MET A 272 17.17 5.40 -5.28
CA MET A 272 17.96 4.86 -6.37
C MET A 272 18.61 5.95 -7.23
N ILE A 273 17.85 6.99 -7.59
CA ILE A 273 18.35 8.12 -8.40
C ILE A 273 19.45 8.88 -7.65
N ASN A 274 19.25 9.16 -6.35
CA ASN A 274 20.22 9.91 -5.56
C ASN A 274 21.53 9.12 -5.36
N TYR A 275 21.45 7.82 -5.08
CA TYR A 275 22.63 6.96 -4.99
C TYR A 275 23.46 6.95 -6.29
N GLY A 276 22.80 6.95 -7.45
CA GLY A 276 23.47 7.03 -8.75
C GLY A 276 24.20 8.36 -8.99
N LYS A 277 23.70 9.47 -8.43
CA LYS A 277 24.35 10.80 -8.53
C LYS A 277 25.60 10.87 -7.65
N ASP A 278 25.56 10.31 -6.46
CA ASP A 278 26.70 10.32 -5.53
C ASP A 278 27.86 9.47 -6.05
N LYS A 279 27.58 8.30 -6.64
CA LYS A 279 28.59 7.48 -7.33
C LYS A 279 29.26 8.20 -8.51
N LYS A 280 28.54 9.08 -9.21
CA LYS A 280 29.10 9.90 -10.30
C LYS A 280 29.95 11.05 -9.77
N LYS A 281 29.64 11.61 -8.61
CA LYS A 281 30.47 12.63 -7.95
C LYS A 281 31.77 12.06 -7.40
N GLN A 282 31.75 10.85 -6.84
CA GLN A 282 32.96 10.17 -6.33
C GLN A 282 33.91 9.63 -7.43
N ARG A 283 33.50 9.70 -8.70
CA ARG A 283 34.30 9.28 -9.86
C ARG A 283 34.93 10.45 -10.64
N LYS A 284 34.74 11.68 -10.17
CA LYS A 284 35.42 12.88 -10.67
C LYS A 284 36.38 13.38 -9.61
#